data_AF-U2EGR5-F1
#
_entry.id   AF-U2EGR5-F1
#
_cell.length_a   1.000
_cell.length_b   1.000
_cell.length_c   1.000
_cell.angle_alpha   90.00
_cell.angle_beta   90.00
_cell.angle_gamma   90.00
#
_symmetry.space_group_name_H-M   'P 1'
#
loop_
_entity.id
_entity.type
_entity.pdbx_description
1 polymer ?
#
loop_
_entity_poly.entity_id
_entity_poly.type
_entity_poly.pdbx_seq_one_letter_code
_entity_poly.pdbx_strand_id
1 'polypeptide(L)'
;MKTLKTNSGFSLMELLAYIAIVGLVIILLTATFTFVIKTYTDINIKGRVYTEANYIMSSILSATNSFDADYVRTCEDNSYNCIELVKEDELIIDAESGVIKDKKVNETLIIQLKQHEGSDGYDLFINNTKINSDAFLLKVDPNQTDPHDLDPESREDDAYTYIHINSCFDKNQTINNDNGICQDAVIEIKLSIFRVNQTHNEVPYRFINRITF
;
A
#
# COMPACT_ATOMS: atom_id res chain seq x y z
N MET A 1 1.74 76.68 -39.76
CA MET A 1 1.32 75.42 -39.13
C MET A 1 1.43 74.30 -40.15
N LYS A 2 2.44 73.43 -40.03
CA LYS A 2 2.53 72.15 -40.74
C LYS A 2 3.39 71.23 -39.88
N THR A 3 2.73 70.26 -39.27
CA THR A 3 3.31 69.24 -38.40
C THR A 3 4.12 68.25 -39.24
N LEU A 4 5.40 68.06 -38.90
CA LEU A 4 6.24 67.03 -39.51
C LEU A 4 5.86 65.69 -38.89
N LYS A 5 5.28 64.81 -39.71
CA LYS A 5 4.98 63.43 -39.37
C LYS A 5 6.28 62.62 -39.53
N THR A 6 7.01 62.42 -38.44
CA THR A 6 8.17 61.51 -38.40
C THR A 6 7.68 60.06 -38.43
N ASN A 7 7.86 59.40 -39.56
CA ASN A 7 7.72 57.95 -39.67
C ASN A 7 8.98 57.31 -39.06
N SER A 8 8.97 57.05 -37.76
CA SER A 8 10.01 56.29 -37.07
C SER A 8 9.93 54.82 -37.49
N GLY A 9 10.73 54.44 -38.49
CA GLY A 9 10.96 53.03 -38.84
C GLY A 9 11.75 52.36 -37.72
N PHE A 10 11.31 51.16 -37.30
CA PHE A 10 12.05 50.34 -36.35
C PHE A 10 13.45 50.04 -36.87
N SER A 11 14.48 50.26 -36.05
CA SER A 11 15.83 49.83 -36.37
C SER A 11 15.92 48.31 -36.29
N LEU A 12 16.64 47.68 -37.22
CA LEU A 12 16.85 46.23 -37.25
C LEU A 12 17.45 45.70 -35.93
N MET A 13 18.28 46.52 -35.27
CA MET A 13 18.91 46.21 -33.99
C MET A 13 17.91 46.17 -32.84
N GLU A 14 16.90 47.04 -32.87
CA GLU A 14 15.85 47.11 -31.86
C GLU A 14 14.93 45.89 -31.94
N LEU A 15 14.61 45.45 -33.17
CA LEU A 15 13.84 44.22 -33.40
C LEU A 15 14.59 42.98 -32.90
N LEU A 16 15.91 42.89 -33.16
CA LEU A 16 16.73 41.77 -32.71
C LEU A 16 16.80 41.70 -31.18
N ALA A 17 17.00 42.84 -30.52
CA ALA A 17 17.00 42.91 -29.06
C ALA A 17 15.65 42.48 -28.47
N TYR A 18 14.54 42.90 -29.08
CA TYR A 18 13.19 42.49 -28.67
C TYR A 18 12.99 40.98 -28.78
N ILE A 19 13.35 40.38 -29.91
CA ILE A 19 13.23 38.92 -30.12
C ILE A 19 14.10 38.16 -29.11
N ALA A 20 15.30 38.65 -28.81
CA ALA A 20 16.19 38.02 -27.82
C ALA A 20 15.56 38.03 -26.42
N ILE A 21 15.00 39.15 -25.98
CA ILE A 21 14.34 39.27 -24.67
C ILE A 21 13.10 38.38 -24.62
N VAL A 22 12.24 38.44 -25.65
CA VAL A 22 11.03 37.61 -25.71
C VAL A 22 11.37 36.12 -25.73
N GLY A 23 12.38 35.71 -26.49
CA GLY A 23 12.85 34.33 -26.53
C GLY A 23 13.32 33.85 -25.16
N LEU A 24 14.08 34.67 -24.44
CA LEU A 24 14.53 34.37 -23.08
C LEU A 24 13.33 34.21 -22.13
N VAL A 25 12.34 35.11 -22.20
CA VAL A 25 11.12 35.03 -21.39
C VAL A 25 10.33 33.77 -21.71
N ILE A 26 10.18 33.41 -22.98
CA ILE A 26 9.47 32.18 -23.40
C ILE A 26 10.16 30.94 -22.83
N ILE A 27 11.49 30.85 -22.93
CA ILE A 27 12.26 29.70 -22.40
C ILE A 27 12.05 29.56 -20.89
N LEU A 28 12.13 30.67 -20.14
CA LEU A 28 11.90 30.66 -18.68
C LEU A 28 10.47 30.25 -18.33
N LEU A 29 9.47 30.74 -19.07
CA LEU A 29 8.08 30.36 -18.89
C LEU A 29 7.87 28.87 -19.18
N THR A 30 8.37 28.35 -20.30
CA THR A 30 8.20 26.92 -20.63
C THR A 30 8.86 26.01 -19.59
N ALA A 31 10.06 26.37 -19.10
CA ALA A 31 10.75 25.61 -18.07
C ALA A 31 9.96 25.58 -16.75
N THR A 32 9.47 26.73 -16.30
CA THR A 32 8.67 26.83 -15.07
C THR A 32 7.32 26.12 -15.19
N PHE A 33 6.60 26.26 -16.32
CA PHE A 33 5.36 25.53 -16.55
C PHE A 33 5.57 24.02 -16.55
N THR A 34 6.62 23.53 -17.22
CA THR A 34 6.94 22.09 -17.24
C THR A 34 7.25 21.58 -15.84
N PHE A 35 8.02 22.33 -15.06
CA PHE A 35 8.32 21.98 -13.66
C PHE A 35 7.06 21.92 -12.79
N VAL A 36 6.17 22.90 -12.91
CA VAL A 36 4.91 22.94 -12.16
C VAL A 36 4.02 21.76 -12.52
N ILE A 37 3.86 21.46 -13.82
CA ILE A 37 3.04 20.33 -14.27
C ILE A 37 3.57 19.01 -13.71
N LYS A 38 4.88 18.75 -13.84
CA LYS A 38 5.50 17.53 -13.32
C LYS A 38 5.36 17.40 -11.80
N THR A 39 5.62 18.50 -11.08
CA THR A 39 5.49 18.53 -9.62
C THR A 39 4.06 18.25 -9.19
N TYR A 40 3.08 18.86 -9.86
CA TYR A 40 1.66 18.64 -9.57
C TYR A 40 1.24 17.20 -9.83
N THR A 41 1.67 16.60 -10.95
CA THR A 41 1.36 15.19 -11.25
C THR A 41 1.94 14.26 -10.20
N ASP A 42 3.21 14.47 -9.81
CA ASP A 42 3.90 13.61 -8.85
C ASP A 42 3.25 13.68 -7.46
N ILE A 43 2.93 14.89 -6.98
CA ILE A 43 2.25 15.09 -5.69
C ILE A 43 0.87 14.41 -5.70
N ASN A 44 0.09 14.59 -6.78
CA ASN A 44 -1.23 14.00 -6.88
C ASN A 44 -1.17 12.46 -6.89
N ILE A 45 -0.22 11.87 -7.63
CA ILE A 45 -0.03 10.41 -7.65
C ILE A 45 0.34 9.90 -6.26
N LYS A 46 1.33 10.53 -5.61
CA LYS A 46 1.74 10.17 -4.24
C LYS A 46 0.58 10.28 -3.25
N GLY A 47 -0.22 11.35 -3.35
CA GLY A 47 -1.40 11.54 -2.52
C GLY A 47 -2.44 10.44 -2.70
N ARG A 48 -2.68 10.01 -3.95
CA ARG A 48 -3.62 8.89 -4.21
C ARG A 48 -3.10 7.55 -3.71
N VAL A 49 -1.80 7.26 -3.88
CA VAL A 49 -1.16 6.05 -3.33
C VAL A 49 -1.26 6.04 -1.81
N TYR A 50 -1.02 7.17 -1.15
CA TYR A 50 -1.14 7.31 0.30
C TYR A 50 -2.57 7.05 0.79
N THR A 51 -3.57 7.65 0.13
CA THR A 51 -4.98 7.43 0.46
C THR A 51 -5.38 5.96 0.29
N GLU A 52 -4.93 5.32 -0.80
CA GLU A 52 -5.19 3.90 -1.05
C GLU A 52 -4.56 3.02 0.03
N ALA A 53 -3.30 3.29 0.38
CA ALA A 53 -2.60 2.54 1.42
C ALA A 53 -3.31 2.65 2.78
N ASN A 54 -3.75 3.85 3.15
CA ASN A 54 -4.50 4.05 4.39
C ASN A 54 -5.87 3.37 4.36
N TYR A 55 -6.55 3.37 3.22
CA TYR A 55 -7.82 2.67 3.07
C TYR A 55 -7.65 1.15 3.24
N ILE A 56 -6.65 0.56 2.57
CA ILE A 56 -6.30 -0.85 2.71
C ILE A 56 -5.97 -1.16 4.18
N MET A 57 -5.12 -0.35 4.80
CA MET A 57 -4.72 -0.54 6.19
C MET A 57 -5.89 -0.46 7.17
N SER A 58 -6.72 0.57 7.03
CA SER A 58 -7.91 0.75 7.86
C SER A 58 -8.89 -0.41 7.69
N SER A 59 -9.02 -0.94 6.46
CA SER A 59 -9.86 -2.11 6.19
C SER A 59 -9.34 -3.36 6.88
N ILE A 60 -8.03 -3.61 6.80
CA ILE A 60 -7.39 -4.74 7.50
C ILE A 60 -7.58 -4.59 9.01
N LEU A 61 -7.21 -3.44 9.58
CA LEU A 61 -7.31 -3.19 11.02
C LEU A 61 -8.75 -3.30 11.52
N SER A 62 -9.70 -2.75 10.76
CA SER A 62 -11.11 -2.86 11.11
C SER A 62 -11.57 -4.31 11.08
N ALA A 63 -11.18 -5.09 10.07
CA ALA A 63 -11.56 -6.49 9.96
C ALA A 63 -10.96 -7.32 11.09
N THR A 64 -9.65 -7.18 11.35
CA THR A 64 -8.96 -7.93 12.42
C THR A 64 -9.45 -7.54 13.80
N ASN A 65 -9.72 -6.26 14.07
CA ASN A 65 -10.21 -5.83 15.39
C ASN A 65 -11.68 -6.17 15.61
N SER A 66 -12.47 -6.33 14.54
CA SER A 66 -13.86 -6.79 14.63
C SER A 66 -13.97 -8.31 14.76
N PHE A 67 -12.89 -9.03 14.45
CA PHE A 67 -12.84 -10.46 14.45
C PHE A 67 -12.07 -10.91 15.69
N ASP A 68 -12.82 -11.26 16.74
CA ASP A 68 -12.29 -11.78 18.00
C ASP A 68 -11.69 -13.19 17.78
N ALA A 69 -10.49 -13.24 17.19
CA ALA A 69 -9.80 -14.48 16.87
C ALA A 69 -9.28 -15.16 18.14
N ASP A 70 -9.41 -16.48 18.21
CA ASP A 70 -8.80 -17.31 19.25
C ASP A 70 -7.35 -17.66 18.91
N TYR A 71 -7.05 -17.78 17.62
CA TYR A 71 -5.71 -18.00 17.11
C TYR A 71 -5.59 -17.57 15.65
N VAL A 72 -4.35 -17.40 15.20
CA VAL A 72 -3.98 -17.11 13.82
C VAL A 72 -3.16 -18.27 13.27
N ARG A 73 -3.37 -18.61 12.00
CA ARG A 73 -2.53 -19.57 11.29
C ARG A 73 -2.22 -19.15 9.87
N THR A 74 -1.19 -19.75 9.29
CA THR A 74 -0.93 -19.64 7.84
C THR A 74 -1.93 -20.54 7.09
N CYS A 75 -2.35 -20.12 5.90
CA CYS A 75 -3.25 -20.92 5.07
C CYS A 75 -2.60 -22.25 4.63
N GLU A 76 -3.40 -23.26 4.33
CA GLU A 76 -2.95 -24.65 4.08
C GLU A 76 -1.87 -24.80 2.99
N ASP A 77 -1.78 -23.85 2.05
CA ASP A 77 -0.75 -23.85 0.99
C ASP A 77 0.63 -23.35 1.46
N ASN A 78 0.82 -23.04 2.75
CA ASN A 78 2.05 -22.47 3.34
C ASN A 78 2.56 -21.23 2.58
N SER A 79 1.68 -20.50 1.90
CA SER A 79 2.05 -19.28 1.22
C SER A 79 2.14 -18.15 2.25
N TYR A 80 3.29 -17.47 2.33
CA TYR A 80 3.53 -16.24 3.12
C TYR A 80 2.72 -15.02 2.63
N ASN A 81 1.70 -15.29 1.82
CA ASN A 81 0.79 -14.32 1.23
C ASN A 81 -0.63 -14.51 1.77
N CYS A 82 -0.85 -15.46 2.70
CA CYS A 82 -2.18 -15.81 3.20
C CYS A 82 -2.12 -16.14 4.69
N ILE A 83 -2.92 -15.42 5.47
CA ILE A 83 -3.15 -15.69 6.90
C ILE A 83 -4.64 -15.92 7.13
N GLU A 84 -4.92 -16.82 8.07
CA GLU A 84 -6.26 -17.16 8.51
C GLU A 84 -6.36 -16.93 10.02
N LEU A 85 -7.27 -16.05 10.41
CA LEU A 85 -7.68 -15.88 11.80
C LEU A 85 -8.87 -16.80 12.04
N VAL A 86 -8.86 -17.55 13.14
CA VAL A 86 -9.90 -18.52 13.46
C VAL A 86 -10.52 -18.21 14.80
N LYS A 87 -11.85 -18.32 14.87
CA LYS A 87 -12.64 -18.27 16.08
C LYS A 87 -13.35 -19.61 16.25
N GLU A 88 -12.92 -20.40 17.22
CA GLU A 88 -13.50 -21.70 17.52
C GLU A 88 -14.66 -21.56 18.49
N ASP A 89 -14.54 -20.70 19.50
CA ASP A 89 -15.48 -20.63 20.62
C ASP A 89 -16.11 -19.23 20.77
N GLU A 90 -17.35 -19.21 21.23
CA GLU A 90 -18.06 -17.98 21.60
C GLU A 90 -18.79 -18.18 22.92
N LEU A 91 -18.63 -17.21 23.82
CA LEU A 91 -19.31 -17.18 25.10
C LEU A 91 -20.76 -16.74 24.91
N ILE A 92 -21.69 -17.68 25.02
CA ILE A 92 -23.13 -17.41 24.99
C ILE A 92 -23.73 -17.49 26.39
N ILE A 93 -24.66 -16.59 26.69
CA ILE A 93 -25.46 -16.67 27.91
C ILE A 93 -26.65 -17.57 27.62
N ASP A 94 -26.73 -18.70 28.32
CA ASP A 94 -27.89 -19.57 28.27
C ASP A 94 -29.09 -18.86 28.92
N ALA A 95 -30.11 -18.54 28.12
CA ALA A 95 -31.28 -17.79 28.56
C ALA A 95 -32.09 -18.49 29.67
N GLU A 96 -31.98 -19.83 29.79
CA GLU A 96 -32.69 -20.60 30.80
C GLU A 96 -31.96 -20.67 32.14
N SER A 97 -30.63 -20.78 32.11
CA SER A 97 -29.81 -20.97 33.32
C SER A 97 -29.09 -19.71 33.79
N GLY A 98 -28.97 -18.68 32.92
CA GLY A 98 -28.13 -17.50 33.16
C GLY A 98 -26.64 -17.80 33.22
N VAL A 99 -26.22 -19.02 32.85
CA VAL A 99 -24.82 -19.47 32.89
C VAL A 99 -24.17 -19.20 31.53
N ILE A 100 -22.91 -18.79 31.57
CA ILE A 100 -22.08 -18.62 30.38
C ILE A 100 -21.63 -20.01 29.91
N LYS A 101 -21.88 -20.33 28.65
CA LYS A 101 -21.47 -21.58 28.00
C LYS A 101 -20.64 -21.26 26.76
N ASP A 102 -19.65 -22.10 26.51
CA ASP A 102 -18.91 -22.08 25.26
C ASP A 102 -19.77 -22.70 24.16
N LYS A 103 -19.98 -21.96 23.08
CA LYS A 103 -20.58 -22.45 21.84
C LYS A 103 -19.50 -22.49 20.77
N LYS A 104 -19.35 -23.64 20.11
CA LYS A 104 -18.47 -23.76 18.95
C LYS A 104 -19.05 -23.02 17.76
N VAL A 105 -18.30 -22.09 17.17
CA VAL A 105 -18.77 -21.25 16.05
C VAL A 105 -17.96 -21.47 14.76
N ASN A 106 -16.70 -21.92 14.83
CA ASN A 106 -15.84 -22.24 13.68
C ASN A 106 -15.94 -21.19 12.55
N GLU A 107 -15.71 -19.93 12.92
CA GLU A 107 -15.67 -18.80 12.00
C GLU A 107 -14.22 -18.49 11.63
N THR A 108 -14.00 -18.03 10.40
CA THR A 108 -12.65 -17.67 9.94
C THR A 108 -12.64 -16.34 9.19
N LEU A 109 -11.55 -15.60 9.36
CA LEU A 109 -11.22 -14.40 8.60
C LEU A 109 -9.92 -14.63 7.84
N ILE A 110 -10.00 -14.62 6.51
CA ILE A 110 -8.85 -14.86 5.64
C ILE A 110 -8.37 -13.54 5.04
N ILE A 111 -7.09 -13.23 5.22
CA ILE A 111 -6.41 -12.09 4.58
C ILE A 111 -5.36 -12.67 3.65
N GLN A 112 -5.48 -12.38 2.35
CA GLN A 112 -4.64 -13.01 1.34
C GLN A 112 -4.31 -12.09 0.17
N LEU A 113 -3.11 -12.25 -0.39
CA LEU A 113 -2.68 -11.64 -1.64
C LEU A 113 -2.86 -12.65 -2.78
N LYS A 114 -3.59 -12.25 -3.82
CA LYS A 114 -3.78 -13.06 -5.03
C LYS A 114 -3.20 -12.33 -6.22
N GLN A 115 -2.55 -13.05 -7.13
CA GLN A 115 -2.01 -12.46 -8.34
C GLN A 115 -3.15 -11.86 -9.19
N HIS A 116 -2.94 -10.64 -9.68
CA HIS A 116 -3.88 -9.96 -10.55
C HIS A 116 -3.76 -10.51 -11.97
N GLU A 117 -4.91 -10.84 -12.58
CA GLU A 117 -4.94 -11.45 -13.91
C GLU A 117 -4.23 -10.58 -14.96
N GLY A 118 -3.25 -11.17 -15.65
CA GLY A 118 -2.53 -10.50 -16.73
C GLY A 118 -1.49 -9.47 -16.28
N SER A 119 -1.07 -9.48 -15.01
CA SER A 119 0.02 -8.64 -14.51
C SER A 119 0.90 -9.35 -13.49
N ASP A 120 2.08 -8.79 -13.22
CA ASP A 120 2.99 -9.23 -12.15
C ASP A 120 2.59 -8.68 -10.77
N GLY A 121 1.47 -7.95 -10.69
CA GLY A 121 0.95 -7.37 -9.45
C GLY A 121 -0.02 -8.29 -8.72
N TYR A 122 -0.30 -7.94 -7.47
CA TYR A 122 -1.20 -8.66 -6.57
C TYR A 122 -2.33 -7.75 -6.10
N ASP A 123 -3.47 -8.37 -5.85
CA ASP A 123 -4.65 -7.78 -5.22
C ASP A 123 -4.77 -8.32 -3.79
N LEU A 124 -5.19 -7.47 -2.85
CA LEU A 124 -5.47 -7.87 -1.47
C LEU A 124 -6.94 -8.23 -1.31
N PHE A 125 -7.17 -9.38 -0.71
CA PHE A 125 -8.50 -9.88 -0.38
C PHE A 125 -8.65 -10.08 1.12
N ILE A 126 -9.81 -9.69 1.64
CA ILE A 126 -10.30 -10.04 2.98
C ILE A 126 -11.60 -10.82 2.78
N ASN A 127 -11.68 -12.07 3.26
CA ASN A 127 -12.83 -12.96 3.05
C ASN A 127 -13.33 -12.98 1.59
N ASN A 128 -12.40 -13.18 0.65
CA ASN A 128 -12.65 -13.16 -0.80
C ASN A 128 -13.18 -11.84 -1.38
N THR A 129 -13.24 -10.76 -0.60
CA THR A 129 -13.57 -9.42 -1.10
C THR A 129 -12.29 -8.66 -1.40
N LYS A 130 -12.13 -8.20 -2.66
CA LYS A 130 -11.01 -7.35 -3.06
C LYS A 130 -11.10 -6.00 -2.35
N ILE A 131 -10.00 -5.59 -1.72
CA ILE A 131 -9.93 -4.34 -0.96
C ILE A 131 -9.30 -3.22 -1.77
N ASN A 132 -8.20 -3.49 -2.48
CA ASN A 132 -7.56 -2.45 -3.28
C ASN A 132 -8.36 -2.12 -4.55
N SER A 133 -8.26 -0.88 -5.01
CA SER A 133 -8.84 -0.44 -6.28
C SER A 133 -8.08 -1.01 -7.48
N ASP A 134 -8.77 -1.26 -8.60
CA ASP A 134 -8.14 -1.69 -9.87
C ASP A 134 -7.11 -0.70 -10.43
N ALA A 135 -7.11 0.55 -9.94
CA ALA A 135 -6.09 1.52 -10.33
C ALA A 135 -4.71 1.24 -9.69
N PHE A 136 -4.65 0.38 -8.67
CA PHE A 136 -3.48 0.11 -7.85
C PHE A 136 -3.25 -1.39 -7.69
N LEU A 137 -1.98 -1.79 -7.75
CA LEU A 137 -1.53 -3.16 -7.53
C LEU A 137 -0.48 -3.18 -6.43
N LEU A 138 -0.36 -4.35 -5.80
CA LEU A 138 0.64 -4.65 -4.79
C LEU A 138 1.80 -5.41 -5.42
N LYS A 139 3.03 -5.02 -5.11
CA LYS A 139 4.23 -5.73 -5.59
C LYS A 139 4.65 -6.71 -4.52
N VAL A 140 4.67 -8.01 -4.79
CA VAL A 140 5.21 -9.03 -3.87
C VAL A 140 6.56 -9.47 -4.40
N ASP A 141 7.52 -9.80 -3.53
CA ASP A 141 8.79 -10.37 -3.98
C ASP A 141 8.56 -11.83 -4.40
N PRO A 142 8.72 -12.19 -5.69
CA PRO A 142 8.47 -13.54 -6.18
C PRO A 142 9.44 -14.59 -5.63
N ASN A 143 10.59 -14.18 -5.07
CA ASN A 143 11.59 -15.09 -4.50
C ASN A 143 11.45 -15.25 -2.98
N GLN A 144 10.43 -14.64 -2.36
CA GLN A 144 10.30 -14.61 -0.91
C GLN A 144 9.51 -15.83 -0.41
N THR A 145 10.25 -16.87 -0.03
CA THR A 145 9.74 -18.09 0.61
C THR A 145 9.97 -18.13 2.13
N ASP A 146 10.52 -17.07 2.71
CA ASP A 146 10.58 -16.84 4.17
C ASP A 146 11.00 -15.37 4.44
N PRO A 147 10.22 -14.58 5.17
CA PRO A 147 10.63 -13.23 5.58
C PRO A 147 11.74 -13.19 6.64
N HIS A 148 12.13 -14.31 7.26
CA HIS A 148 13.31 -14.39 8.13
C HIS A 148 14.64 -14.54 7.38
N ASP A 149 14.63 -14.89 6.09
CA ASP A 149 15.82 -14.91 5.22
C ASP A 149 16.19 -13.50 4.70
N LEU A 150 15.48 -12.47 5.14
CA LEU A 150 15.79 -11.08 4.82
C LEU A 150 16.98 -10.62 5.66
N ASP A 151 18.15 -10.51 5.01
CA ASP A 151 19.25 -9.70 5.53
C ASP A 151 18.77 -8.24 5.66
N PRO A 152 18.59 -7.71 6.90
CA PRO A 152 18.02 -6.39 7.13
C PRO A 152 18.89 -5.26 6.58
N GLU A 153 20.18 -5.51 6.28
CA GLU A 153 21.11 -4.53 5.71
C GLU A 153 21.04 -4.42 4.18
N SER A 154 20.42 -5.37 3.48
CA SER A 154 20.52 -5.44 2.01
C SER A 154 19.46 -4.66 1.22
N ARG A 155 18.36 -4.18 1.86
CA ARG A 155 17.14 -3.79 1.12
C ARG A 155 16.36 -2.60 1.72
N GLU A 156 17.02 -1.48 1.99
CA GLU A 156 16.30 -0.21 2.21
C GLU A 156 15.60 0.31 0.94
N ASP A 157 16.04 -0.12 -0.26
CA ASP A 157 15.56 0.41 -1.55
C ASP A 157 14.46 -0.42 -2.22
N ASP A 158 14.14 -1.60 -1.69
CA ASP A 158 13.30 -2.58 -2.39
C ASP A 158 11.82 -2.56 -1.91
N ALA A 159 10.96 -2.05 -2.80
CA ALA A 159 9.52 -1.80 -2.61
C ALA A 159 8.66 -3.07 -2.73
N TYR A 160 8.74 -4.00 -1.76
CA TYR A 160 7.89 -5.21 -1.73
C TYR A 160 6.80 -5.19 -0.64
N THR A 161 5.72 -5.89 -0.94
CA THR A 161 4.54 -6.17 -0.10
C THR A 161 4.68 -7.58 0.45
N TYR A 162 4.49 -7.75 1.75
CA TYR A 162 4.37 -9.06 2.39
C TYR A 162 3.42 -8.99 3.59
N ILE A 163 2.79 -10.11 3.91
CA ILE A 163 1.95 -10.29 5.09
C ILE A 163 2.55 -11.45 5.87
N HIS A 164 3.14 -11.17 7.03
CA HIS A 164 3.84 -12.20 7.81
C HIS A 164 3.45 -12.18 9.29
N ILE A 165 3.46 -13.36 9.91
CA ILE A 165 3.36 -13.51 11.35
C ILE A 165 4.78 -13.34 11.93
N ASN A 166 5.13 -12.10 12.31
CA ASN A 166 6.47 -11.74 12.77
C ASN A 166 6.86 -12.41 14.09
N SER A 167 5.90 -12.73 14.95
CA SER A 167 6.16 -13.52 16.15
C SER A 167 4.92 -14.31 16.53
N CYS A 168 5.13 -15.60 16.81
CA CYS A 168 4.13 -16.56 17.25
C CYS A 168 4.42 -16.95 18.70
N PHE A 169 3.51 -16.65 19.62
CA PHE A 169 3.62 -17.08 21.01
C PHE A 169 2.56 -18.14 21.28
N ASP A 170 3.00 -19.26 21.84
CA ASP A 170 2.10 -20.28 22.39
C ASP A 170 1.57 -19.82 23.76
N LYS A 171 0.57 -20.52 24.31
CA LYS A 171 -0.03 -20.33 25.66
C LYS A 171 1.00 -20.20 26.79
N ASN A 172 2.20 -20.75 26.58
CA ASN A 172 3.33 -20.72 27.51
C ASN A 172 4.35 -19.59 27.24
N GLN A 173 4.07 -18.66 26.32
CA GLN A 173 4.97 -17.60 25.84
C GLN A 173 6.30 -18.10 25.25
N THR A 174 6.35 -19.37 24.86
CA THR A 174 7.47 -19.95 24.12
C THR A 174 7.26 -19.72 22.63
N ILE A 175 8.31 -19.26 21.94
CA ILE A 175 8.31 -19.12 20.48
C ILE A 175 8.13 -20.52 19.88
N ASN A 176 7.02 -20.76 19.21
CA ASN A 176 6.70 -22.06 18.63
C ASN A 176 6.58 -21.89 17.11
N ASN A 177 7.64 -22.25 16.39
CA ASN A 177 7.72 -22.07 14.93
C ASN A 177 7.18 -23.27 14.13
N ASP A 178 6.83 -24.38 14.80
CA ASP A 178 6.75 -25.68 14.11
C ASP A 178 5.35 -26.07 13.60
N ASN A 179 4.27 -25.39 14.03
CA ASN A 179 2.90 -25.79 13.66
C ASN A 179 2.05 -24.68 13.01
N GLY A 180 2.60 -23.48 12.81
CA GLY A 180 1.90 -22.39 12.13
C GLY A 180 0.59 -21.93 12.77
N ILE A 181 0.29 -22.31 14.02
CA ILE A 181 -0.88 -21.88 14.80
C ILE A 181 -0.36 -21.06 15.99
N CYS A 182 -0.85 -19.83 16.12
CA CYS A 182 -0.39 -18.84 17.08
C CYS A 182 -1.56 -18.31 17.88
N GLN A 183 -1.52 -18.43 19.21
CA GLN A 183 -2.57 -17.90 20.08
C GLN A 183 -2.39 -16.40 20.28
N ASP A 184 -1.17 -15.97 20.62
CA ASP A 184 -0.79 -14.56 20.54
C ASP A 184 0.17 -14.40 19.35
N ALA A 185 -0.20 -13.56 18.40
CA ALA A 185 0.60 -13.32 17.20
C ALA A 185 0.88 -11.83 17.05
N VAL A 186 2.06 -11.47 16.54
CA VAL A 186 2.31 -10.14 15.96
C VAL A 186 2.28 -10.27 14.46
N ILE A 187 1.21 -9.78 13.83
CA ILE A 187 1.12 -9.73 12.37
C ILE A 187 1.82 -8.47 11.87
N GLU A 188 2.84 -8.62 11.04
CA GLU A 188 3.50 -7.56 10.30
C GLU A 188 3.00 -7.53 8.85
N ILE A 189 2.47 -6.37 8.45
CA ILE A 189 1.98 -6.13 7.10
C ILE A 189 2.80 -4.99 6.51
N LYS A 190 3.65 -5.32 5.54
CA LYS A 190 4.35 -4.34 4.71
C LYS A 190 3.62 -4.24 3.37
N LEU A 191 3.23 -3.02 3.00
CA LEU A 191 2.61 -2.76 1.71
C LEU A 191 3.61 -2.05 0.79
N SER A 192 3.53 -2.34 -0.50
CA SER A 192 4.20 -1.59 -1.57
C SER A 192 3.25 -1.50 -2.75
N ILE A 193 2.62 -0.33 -2.88
CA ILE A 193 1.53 -0.07 -3.81
C ILE A 193 2.05 0.72 -5.02
N PHE A 194 1.66 0.29 -6.22
CA PHE A 194 1.99 1.00 -7.46
C PHE A 194 0.75 1.15 -8.36
N ARG A 195 0.79 2.11 -9.28
CA ARG A 195 -0.34 2.42 -10.17
C ARG A 195 -0.19 1.71 -11.51
N VAL A 196 -1.25 1.02 -11.97
CA VAL A 196 -1.25 0.14 -13.17
C VAL A 196 -0.83 0.82 -14.48
N ASN A 197 -1.03 2.13 -14.62
CA ASN A 197 -0.87 2.84 -15.89
C ASN A 197 0.35 3.78 -15.96
N GLN A 198 1.36 3.61 -15.10
CA GLN A 198 2.61 4.37 -15.19
C GLN A 198 3.79 3.46 -14.92
N THR A 199 4.39 2.95 -16.00
CA THR A 199 5.43 1.91 -16.00
C THR A 199 6.75 2.24 -15.28
N HIS A 200 6.90 3.41 -14.64
CA HIS A 200 8.17 3.82 -14.02
C HIS A 200 8.05 4.66 -12.75
N ASN A 201 6.84 4.86 -12.22
CA ASN A 201 6.64 5.64 -10.98
C ASN A 201 6.14 4.72 -9.86
N GLU A 202 7.02 3.80 -9.44
CA GLU A 202 6.83 3.05 -8.20
C GLU A 202 6.97 4.04 -7.04
N VAL A 203 5.93 4.17 -6.22
CA VAL A 203 6.01 4.93 -4.97
C VAL A 203 5.92 3.90 -3.85
N PRO A 204 7.06 3.40 -3.33
CA PRO A 204 7.04 2.56 -2.15
C PRO A 204 6.34 3.31 -1.02
N TYR A 205 5.33 2.69 -0.44
CA TYR A 205 4.70 3.19 0.77
C TYR A 205 4.81 2.13 1.85
N ARG A 206 5.86 2.21 2.66
CA ARG A 206 6.09 1.28 3.76
C ARG A 206 5.14 1.61 4.91
N PHE A 207 4.31 0.64 5.26
CA PHE A 207 3.58 0.62 6.51
C PHE A 207 3.99 -0.64 7.27
N ILE A 208 4.04 -0.59 8.60
CA ILE A 208 4.23 -1.77 9.45
C ILE A 208 3.13 -1.69 10.51
N ASN A 209 2.15 -2.59 10.45
CA ASN A 209 1.25 -2.81 11.57
C ASN A 209 1.82 -3.88 12.49
N ARG A 210 1.46 -3.83 13.78
CA ARG A 210 1.66 -4.90 14.73
C ARG A 210 0.33 -5.11 15.43
N ILE A 211 -0.38 -6.15 15.02
CA ILE A 211 -1.63 -6.55 15.65
C ILE A 211 -1.27 -7.65 16.65
N THR A 212 -1.62 -7.44 17.92
CA THR A 212 -1.51 -8.43 19.00
C THR A 212 -2.91 -8.89 19.37
N PHE A 213 -3.07 -10.21 19.47
CA PHE A 213 -4.26 -10.88 20.00
C PHE A 213 -3.96 -11.34 21.42
#